data_AF-A0A1F9AKL8-F1
#
_entry.id   AF-A0A1F9AKL8-F1
#
_cell.length_a   1.000
_cell.length_b   1.000
_cell.length_c   1.000
_cell.angle_alpha   90.00
_cell.angle_beta   90.00
_cell.angle_gamma   90.00
#
_symmetry.space_group_name_H-M   'P 1'
#
loop_
_entity.id
_entity.type
_entity.pdbx_description
1 polymer ?
#
loop_
_entity_poly.entity_id
_entity_poly.type
_entity_poly.pdbx_seq_one_letter_code
_entity_poly.pdbx_strand_id
1 'polypeptide(L)' 'MKGAKKDYVWVTLQSHLNVVAVASLLNLAGVIITEGNRPDQETIARAEKEGVVLLVTPKTTYTVVGELTLMGVRGEA' A
#
# COMPACT_ATOMS: atom_id res chain seq x y z
N MET A 1 -10.40 4.38 0.38
CA MET A 1 -10.20 3.91 -1.00
C MET A 1 -11.51 3.30 -1.50
N LYS A 2 -12.08 3.78 -2.62
CA LYS A 2 -13.33 3.25 -3.17
C LYS A 2 -12.98 2.26 -4.29
N GLY A 3 -13.58 1.07 -4.29
CA GLY A 3 -13.40 0.06 -5.35
C GLY A 3 -12.22 -0.90 -5.19
N ALA A 4 -11.39 -0.75 -4.15
CA ALA A 4 -10.39 -1.76 -3.81
C ALA A 4 -11.07 -3.07 -3.38
N LYS A 5 -10.51 -4.20 -3.81
CA LYS A 5 -10.99 -5.53 -3.48
C LYS A 5 -9.90 -6.30 -2.75
N LYS A 6 -10.32 -7.42 -2.17
CA LYS A 6 -9.43 -8.41 -1.59
C LYS A 6 -8.29 -8.76 -2.56
N ASP A 7 -7.10 -8.95 -2.00
CA ASP A 7 -5.86 -9.33 -2.69
C ASP A 7 -5.27 -8.26 -3.64
N TYR A 8 -5.78 -7.02 -3.62
CA TYR A 8 -5.18 -5.91 -4.37
C TYR A 8 -3.94 -5.36 -3.66
N VAL A 9 -3.03 -4.76 -4.43
CA VAL A 9 -1.95 -3.91 -3.90
C VAL A 9 -2.36 -2.45 -4.01
N TRP A 10 -2.25 -1.72 -2.90
CA TRP A 10 -2.51 -0.28 -2.87
C TRP A 10 -1.21 0.51 -2.93
N VAL A 11 -1.03 1.35 -3.95
CA VAL A 11 0.09 2.29 -4.05
C VAL A 11 -0.37 3.67 -3.59
N THR A 12 0.32 4.27 -2.61
CA THR A 12 -0.09 5.55 -2.00
C THR A 12 1.08 6.34 -1.42
N LEU A 13 0.88 7.64 -1.23
CA LEU A 13 1.78 8.50 -0.45
C LEU A 13 1.42 8.53 1.04
N GLN A 14 0.25 8.04 1.42
CA GLN A 14 -0.19 8.06 2.81
C GLN A 14 0.60 7.04 3.62
N SER A 15 1.06 7.45 4.81
CA SER A 15 1.89 6.63 5.71
C SER A 15 1.38 6.59 7.15
N HIS A 16 0.16 7.03 7.39
CA HIS A 16 -0.44 7.11 8.73
C HIS A 16 -1.39 5.93 8.98
N LEU A 17 -1.89 5.85 10.22
CA LEU A 17 -2.70 4.73 10.74
C LEU A 17 -3.89 4.30 9.85
N ASN A 18 -4.53 5.23 9.15
CA ASN A 18 -5.69 4.91 8.28
C ASN A 18 -5.32 3.98 7.12
N VAL A 19 -4.06 3.99 6.68
CA VAL A 19 -3.58 3.09 5.64
C VAL A 19 -3.75 1.64 6.08
N VAL A 20 -3.36 1.35 7.32
CA VAL A 20 -3.46 0.02 7.91
C VAL A 20 -4.93 -0.36 8.10
N ALA A 21 -5.73 0.53 8.69
CA ALA A 21 -7.15 0.28 8.94
C ALA A 21 -7.93 -0.06 7.66
N VAL A 22 -7.69 0.69 6.57
CA VAL A 22 -8.35 0.43 5.28
C VAL A 22 -7.82 -0.85 4.63
N ALA A 23 -6.51 -1.09 4.68
CA ALA A 23 -5.91 -2.28 4.07
C ALA A 23 -6.39 -3.57 4.71
N SER A 24 -6.49 -3.57 6.04
CA SER A 24 -7.04 -4.67 6.84
C SER A 24 -8.54 -4.88 6.56
N LEU A 25 -9.34 -3.80 6.61
CA LEU A 25 -10.78 -3.86 6.34
C LEU A 25 -11.11 -4.49 4.97
N LEU A 26 -10.28 -4.22 3.96
CA LEU A 26 -10.48 -4.71 2.59
C LEU A 26 -9.72 -6.00 2.26
N ASN A 27 -8.96 -6.58 3.22
CA ASN A 27 -8.08 -7.73 3.00
C ASN A 27 -7.15 -7.56 1.79
N LEU A 28 -6.47 -6.42 1.72
CA LEU A 28 -5.50 -6.14 0.65
C LEU A 28 -4.28 -7.06 0.77
N ALA A 29 -3.62 -7.34 -0.36
CA ALA A 29 -2.37 -8.08 -0.39
C ALA A 29 -1.20 -7.27 0.23
N GLY A 30 -1.29 -5.94 0.19
CA GLY A 30 -0.33 -5.05 0.83
C GLY A 30 -0.45 -3.60 0.36
N VAL A 31 0.31 -2.72 1.00
CA VAL A 31 0.40 -1.31 0.65
C VAL A 31 1.84 -0.92 0.33
N ILE A 32 2.05 -0.23 -0.78
CA ILE A 32 3.32 0.37 -1.18
C ILE A 32 3.24 1.88 -0.93
N ILE A 33 4.04 2.36 0.02
CA ILE A 33 4.17 3.77 0.38
C ILE A 33 5.31 4.39 -0.43
N THR A 34 5.00 5.42 -1.20
CA THR A 34 5.91 6.03 -2.16
C THR A 34 6.60 7.30 -1.63
N GLU A 35 7.56 7.81 -2.41
CA GLU A 35 8.30 9.06 -2.16
C GLU A 35 9.03 9.10 -0.82
N GLY A 36 9.42 7.93 -0.32
CA GLY A 36 10.20 7.81 0.91
C GLY A 36 9.41 8.17 2.16
N ASN A 37 8.09 8.33 2.08
CA ASN A 37 7.27 8.57 3.25
C ASN A 37 7.30 7.31 4.15
N ARG A 38 7.60 7.50 5.44
CA ARG A 38 7.80 6.41 6.39
C ARG A 38 6.66 6.38 7.41
N PRO A 39 6.00 5.23 7.61
CA PRO A 39 5.07 5.10 8.71
C PRO A 39 5.80 5.24 10.05
N ASP A 40 5.12 5.85 11.02
CA ASP A 40 5.61 5.93 12.40
C ASP A 40 5.53 4.57 13.10
N GLN A 41 6.12 4.49 14.29
CA GLN A 41 6.18 3.24 15.05
C GLN A 41 4.80 2.69 15.42
N GLU A 42 3.82 3.59 15.66
CA GLU A 42 2.44 3.20 15.96
C GLU A 42 1.78 2.54 14.74
N THR A 43 1.97 3.12 13.56
CA THR A 43 1.46 2.58 12.30
C THR A 43 2.09 1.23 11.98
N ILE A 44 3.40 1.08 12.20
CA ILE A 44 4.12 -0.19 12.02
C ILE A 44 3.55 -1.26 12.98
N ALA A 45 3.45 -0.94 14.27
CA ALA A 45 2.93 -1.88 15.27
C ALA A 45 1.48 -2.30 14.97
N ARG A 46 0.65 -1.36 14.47
CA ARG A 46 -0.71 -1.67 14.04
C ARG A 46 -0.72 -2.60 12.82
N ALA A 47 0.16 -2.37 11.84
CA ALA A 47 0.27 -3.21 10.65
C ALA A 47 0.67 -4.64 10.99
N GLU A 48 1.65 -4.81 11.88
CA GLU A 48 2.06 -6.13 12.37
C GLU A 48 0.90 -6.85 13.09
N LYS A 49 0.18 -6.14 13.96
CA LYS A 49 -0.96 -6.69 14.69
C LYS A 49 -2.10 -7.14 13.75
N GLU A 50 -2.37 -6.38 12.70
CA GLU A 50 -3.44 -6.67 11.74
C GLU A 50 -3.00 -7.58 10.58
N GLY A 51 -1.71 -7.93 10.50
CA GLY A 51 -1.17 -8.75 9.40
C GLY A 51 -1.13 -8.00 8.06
N VAL A 52 -1.05 -6.67 8.07
CA VAL A 52 -0.97 -5.84 6.87
C VAL A 52 0.48 -5.66 6.46
N VAL A 53 0.80 -6.01 5.21
CA VAL A 53 2.13 -5.78 4.63
C VAL A 53 2.27 -4.32 4.21
N LEU A 54 3.27 -3.62 4.76
CA LEU A 54 3.68 -2.28 4.35
C LEU A 54 5.06 -2.32 3.69
N LEU A 55 5.18 -1.74 2.50
CA LEU A 55 6.42 -1.57 1.75
C LEU A 55 6.69 -0.08 1.57
N VAL A 56 7.95 0.35 1.59
CA VAL A 56 8.34 1.76 1.40
C VAL A 56 9.34 1.85 0.26
N THR A 57 9.19 2.85 -0.60
CA THR A 57 10.11 3.14 -1.70
C THR A 57 10.30 4.64 -1.90
N PRO A 58 11.51 5.11 -2.28
CA PRO A 58 11.73 6.52 -2.61
C PRO A 58 11.14 6.93 -3.97
N LYS A 59 10.67 5.98 -4.78
CA LYS A 59 10.10 6.23 -6.12
C LYS A 59 8.74 6.93 -6.01
N THR A 60 8.37 7.72 -7.01
CA THR A 60 7.03 8.34 -7.08
C THR A 60 5.94 7.29 -7.29
N THR A 61 4.69 7.62 -6.92
CA THR A 61 3.53 6.74 -7.17
C THR A 61 3.44 6.31 -8.63
N TYR A 62 3.61 7.26 -9.56
CA TYR A 62 3.52 6.96 -11.00
C TYR A 62 4.62 6.00 -11.47
N THR A 63 5.86 6.20 -11.00
CA THR A 63 6.97 5.29 -11.34
C THR A 63 6.69 3.88 -10.84
N VAL A 64 6.23 3.71 -9.60
CA VAL A 64 5.89 2.40 -9.04
C VAL A 64 4.80 1.70 -9.87
N VAL A 65 3.74 2.42 -10.23
CA VAL A 65 2.66 1.86 -11.06
C VAL A 65 3.16 1.46 -12.46
N GLY A 66 4.04 2.26 -13.07
CA GLY A 66 4.67 1.93 -14.35
C GLY A 66 5.51 0.65 -14.27
N GLU A 67 6.34 0.52 -13.24
CA GLU A 67 7.16 -0.68 -13.01
C GLU A 67 6.30 -1.94 -12.78
N LEU A 68 5.25 -1.83 -11.95
CA LEU A 68 4.30 -2.92 -11.73
C LEU A 68 3.67 -3.39 -13.06
N THR A 69 3.27 -2.44 -13.90
CA THR A 69 2.68 -2.73 -15.21
C THR A 69 3.66 -3.47 -16.13
N LEU A 70 4.93 -3.06 -16.16
CA LEU A 70 6.00 -3.71 -16.93
C LEU A 70 6.27 -5.15 -16.43
N MET A 71 6.07 -5.40 -15.13
CA MET A 71 6.15 -6.74 -14.54
C MET A 71 4.89 -7.59 -14.76
N GLY A 72 3.89 -7.07 -15.47
CA GLY A 72 2.63 -7.76 -15.74
C GLY A 72 1.56 -7.60 -14.66
N VAL A 73 1.82 -6.81 -13.60
CA VAL A 73 0.83 -6.45 -12.58
C VAL A 73 0.05 -5.23 -13.07
N ARG A 74 -1.17 -5.47 -13.56
CA ARG A 74 -2.02 -4.44 -14.17
C ARG A 74 -3.21 -4.12 -13.27
N GLY A 75 -3.66 -2.86 -13.30
CA GLY A 75 -4.94 -2.47 -12.71
C GLY A 75 -6.12 -2.98 -13.54
N GLU A 76 -7.32 -2.88 -12.98
CA GLU A 76 -8.56 -3.09 -13.74
C GLU A 76 -8.72 -1.98 -14.80
N ALA A 77 -9.28 -2.35 -15.96
CA ALA A 77 -9.61 -1.44 -17.06
C ALA A 77 -10.93 -0.70 -16.81
#